data_AF-A0A845RBX4-F1
#
_entry.id   AF-A0A845RBX4-F1
#
_cell.length_a   1.000
_cell.length_b   1.000
_cell.length_c   1.000
_cell.angle_alpha   90.00
_cell.angle_beta   90.00
_cell.angle_gamma   90.00
#
_symmetry.space_group_name_H-M   'P 1'
#
loop_
_entity.id
_entity.type
_entity.pdbx_description
1 polymer ?
#
loop_
_entity_poly.entity_id
_entity_poly.type
_entity_poly.pdbx_seq_one_letter_code
_entity_poly.pdbx_strand_id
1 'polypeptide(L)'
;MRREDIILETSLGRLLEAYADHSRRNGLRESSVQLYRKLALRFLKGLEDAGVTEAAGIGPHEVSCACLALKSNYYLSAIHTFLRFLAEDGYVSANDKMKENAEEKM
;
A
#
# COMPACT_ATOMS: atom_id res chain seq x y z
N MET A 1 -25.16 -4.27 -2.00
CA MET A 1 -23.80 -3.80 -2.33
C MET A 1 -23.11 -4.91 -3.11
N ARG A 2 -22.94 -4.76 -4.44
CA ARG A 2 -22.33 -5.81 -5.27
C ARG A 2 -20.91 -6.08 -4.77
N ARG A 3 -20.54 -7.36 -4.61
CA ARG A 3 -19.15 -7.77 -4.41
C ARG A 3 -18.45 -7.48 -5.74
N GLU A 4 -17.75 -6.37 -5.81
CA GLU A 4 -16.75 -6.17 -6.85
C GLU A 4 -15.55 -7.01 -6.44
N ASP A 5 -15.29 -8.07 -7.20
CA ASP A 5 -14.06 -8.84 -7.08
C ASP A 5 -12.94 -7.95 -7.62
N ILE A 6 -12.24 -7.28 -6.71
CA ILE A 6 -11.08 -6.47 -7.06
C ILE A 6 -9.92 -7.43 -7.30
N ILE A 7 -9.46 -7.48 -8.55
CA ILE A 7 -8.31 -8.26 -8.98
C ILE A 7 -7.14 -7.29 -9.19
N LEU A 8 -5.95 -7.68 -8.71
CA LEU A 8 -4.69 -7.03 -9.05
C LEU A 8 -4.01 -7.87 -10.12
N GLU A 9 -3.81 -7.30 -11.30
CA GLU A 9 -3.17 -7.98 -12.45
C GLU A 9 -1.64 -7.92 -12.36
N THR A 10 -1.14 -7.15 -11.39
CA THR A 10 0.27 -6.80 -11.24
C THR A 10 0.95 -7.50 -10.06
N SER A 11 2.25 -7.27 -9.91
CA SER A 11 3.03 -7.84 -8.81
C SER A 11 2.58 -7.34 -7.42
N LEU A 12 1.78 -6.27 -7.37
CA LEU A 12 1.17 -5.73 -6.15
C LEU A 12 0.32 -6.75 -5.39
N GLY A 13 -0.25 -7.74 -6.08
CA GLY A 13 -0.97 -8.84 -5.42
C GLY A 13 -0.12 -9.61 -4.40
N ARG A 14 1.20 -9.72 -4.64
CA ARG A 14 2.12 -10.39 -3.71
C ARG A 14 2.31 -9.61 -2.41
N LEU A 15 2.18 -8.28 -2.45
CA LEU A 15 2.24 -7.43 -1.25
C LEU A 15 1.06 -7.69 -0.31
N LEU A 16 -0.11 -8.04 -0.85
CA LEU A 16 -1.28 -8.39 -0.02
C LEU A 16 -1.08 -9.69 0.75
N GLU A 17 -0.54 -10.71 0.10
CA GLU A 17 -0.26 -11.99 0.76
C GLU A 17 0.84 -11.81 1.81
N ALA A 18 1.92 -11.12 1.47
CA ALA A 18 2.98 -10.80 2.42
C ALA A 18 2.45 -10.02 3.63
N TYR A 19 1.56 -9.04 3.41
CA TYR A 19 0.94 -8.26 4.48
C TYR A 19 -0.01 -9.09 5.35
N ALA A 20 -0.79 -9.99 4.74
CA ALA A 20 -1.67 -10.89 5.48
C ALA A 20 -0.85 -11.82 6.39
N ASP A 21 0.24 -12.38 5.88
CA ASP A 21 1.14 -13.23 6.65
C ASP A 21 1.90 -12.46 7.73
N HIS A 22 2.37 -11.25 7.44
CA HIS A 22 2.94 -10.34 8.45
C HIS A 22 1.92 -10.06 9.57
N SER A 23 0.66 -9.76 9.22
CA SER A 23 -0.41 -9.50 10.18
C SER A 23 -0.72 -10.72 11.06
N ARG A 24 -0.76 -11.92 10.48
CA ARG A 24 -0.94 -13.18 11.22
C ARG A 24 0.22 -13.45 12.18
N ARG A 25 1.46 -13.28 11.71
CA ARG A 25 2.66 -13.44 12.55
C ARG A 25 2.68 -12.48 13.74
N ASN A 26 2.12 -11.29 13.57
CA ASN A 26 1.96 -10.28 14.64
C ASN A 26 0.70 -10.48 15.50
N GLY A 27 0.01 -11.62 15.40
CA GLY A 27 -1.06 -12.01 16.32
C GLY A 27 -2.42 -11.39 16.03
N LEU A 28 -2.63 -10.79 14.85
CA LEU A 28 -3.97 -10.32 14.47
C LEU A 28 -4.91 -11.51 14.27
N ARG A 29 -6.14 -11.37 14.76
CA ARG A 29 -7.23 -12.33 14.49
C ARG A 29 -7.53 -12.38 13.00
N GLU A 30 -7.88 -13.56 12.48
CA GLU A 30 -8.12 -13.76 11.04
C GLU A 30 -9.19 -12.79 10.48
N SER A 31 -10.25 -12.49 11.24
CA SER A 31 -11.26 -11.51 10.82
C SER A 31 -10.67 -10.11 10.61
N SER A 32 -9.73 -9.70 11.47
CA SER A 32 -8.98 -8.45 11.32
C SER A 32 -8.05 -8.56 10.12
N VAL A 33 -7.31 -9.65 9.95
CA VAL A 33 -6.42 -9.84 8.78
C VAL A 33 -7.19 -9.67 7.48
N GLN A 34 -8.36 -10.32 7.35
CA GLN A 34 -9.20 -10.21 6.16
C GLN A 34 -9.72 -8.78 5.93
N LEU A 35 -10.07 -8.07 7.02
CA LEU A 35 -10.48 -6.68 6.94
C LEU A 35 -9.34 -5.78 6.44
N TYR A 36 -8.18 -5.82 7.09
CA TYR A 36 -7.02 -4.99 6.72
C TYR A 36 -6.53 -5.32 5.31
N ARG A 37 -6.48 -6.61 4.93
CA ARG A 37 -6.17 -7.06 3.56
C ARG A 37 -7.14 -6.46 2.54
N LYS A 38 -8.44 -6.44 2.82
CA LYS A 38 -9.45 -5.85 1.92
C LYS A 38 -9.31 -4.33 1.78
N LEU A 39 -8.92 -3.64 2.85
CA LEU A 39 -8.67 -2.19 2.81
C LEU A 39 -7.40 -1.87 2.02
N ALA A 40 -6.33 -2.64 2.25
CA ALA A 40 -5.09 -2.54 1.47
C ALA A 40 -5.31 -2.85 -0.02
N LEU A 41 -6.16 -3.83 -0.35
CA LEU A 41 -6.50 -4.19 -1.74
C LEU A 41 -7.09 -3.00 -2.52
N ARG A 42 -7.97 -2.21 -1.89
CA ARG A 42 -8.55 -1.02 -2.52
C ARG A 42 -7.52 0.08 -2.73
N PHE A 43 -6.60 0.23 -1.79
CA PHE A 43 -5.48 1.16 -1.93
C PHE A 43 -4.53 0.74 -3.07
N LEU A 44 -4.13 -0.52 -3.12
CA LEU A 44 -3.29 -1.06 -4.20
C LEU A 44 -3.98 -0.98 -5.56
N LYS A 45 -5.30 -1.15 -5.61
CA LYS A 45 -6.04 -0.96 -6.86
C LYS A 45 -5.97 0.51 -7.34
N GLY A 46 -6.06 1.47 -6.41
CA GLY A 46 -5.83 2.88 -6.74
C GLY A 46 -4.42 3.17 -7.25
N LEU A 47 -3.40 2.47 -6.73
CA LEU A 47 -2.03 2.54 -7.26
C LEU A 47 -1.92 1.93 -8.66
N GLU A 48 -2.51 0.76 -8.88
CA GLU A 48 -2.53 0.10 -10.19
C GLU A 48 -3.26 0.93 -11.25
N ASP A 49 -4.40 1.53 -10.90
CA ASP A 49 -5.15 2.43 -11.77
C ASP A 49 -4.37 3.72 -12.08
N ALA A 50 -3.42 4.10 -11.21
CA ALA A 50 -2.47 5.19 -11.45
C ALA A 50 -1.20 4.76 -12.21
N GLY A 51 -1.12 3.48 -12.63
CA GLY A 51 -0.01 2.94 -13.42
C GLY A 51 1.13 2.30 -12.62
N VAL A 52 0.99 2.14 -11.30
CA VAL A 52 1.99 1.47 -10.47
C VAL A 52 1.80 -0.04 -10.56
N THR A 53 2.82 -0.76 -11.03
CA THR A 53 2.75 -2.22 -11.23
C THR A 53 3.61 -3.03 -10.25
N GLU A 54 4.44 -2.36 -9.44
CA GLU A 54 5.36 -3.00 -8.49
C GLU A 54 5.70 -2.09 -7.32
N ALA A 55 6.24 -2.68 -6.25
CA ALA A 55 6.53 -1.99 -5.00
C ALA A 55 7.48 -0.79 -5.18
N ALA A 56 8.47 -0.92 -6.07
CA ALA A 56 9.43 0.14 -6.36
C ALA A 56 8.79 1.42 -6.93
N GLY A 57 7.60 1.31 -7.54
CA GLY A 57 6.83 2.45 -8.04
C GLY A 57 5.97 3.14 -6.98
N ILE A 58 5.92 2.64 -5.73
CA ILE A 58 5.12 3.23 -4.66
C ILE A 58 5.89 4.40 -4.05
N GLY A 59 5.68 5.60 -4.60
CA GLY A 59 6.24 6.85 -4.10
C GLY A 59 5.24 7.71 -3.31
N PRO A 60 5.70 8.81 -2.68
CA PRO A 60 4.82 9.71 -1.94
C PRO A 60 3.68 10.31 -2.79
N HIS A 61 3.95 10.58 -4.07
CA HIS A 61 2.95 11.11 -4.99
C HIS A 61 1.86 10.07 -5.28
N GLU A 62 2.25 8.84 -5.61
CA GLU A 62 1.36 7.74 -5.92
C GLU A 62 0.53 7.34 -4.70
N VAL A 63 1.14 7.31 -3.51
CA VAL A 63 0.44 7.12 -2.23
C VAL A 63 -0.60 8.21 -2.01
N SER A 64 -0.28 9.48 -2.28
CA SER A 64 -1.21 10.60 -2.12
C SER A 64 -2.40 10.47 -3.08
N CYS A 65 -2.14 10.20 -4.36
CA CYS A 65 -3.17 9.97 -5.38
C CYS A 65 -4.08 8.79 -5.02
N ALA A 66 -3.50 7.65 -4.62
CA ALA A 66 -4.27 6.48 -4.22
C ALA A 66 -5.08 6.73 -2.95
N CYS A 67 -4.57 7.53 -1.99
CA CYS A 67 -5.34 7.94 -0.81
C CYS A 67 -6.54 8.83 -1.19
N LEU A 68 -6.35 9.79 -2.10
CA LEU A 68 -7.41 10.68 -2.58
C LEU A 68 -8.50 9.96 -3.38
N ALA A 69 -8.15 8.84 -4.04
CA ALA A 69 -9.11 8.00 -4.76
C ALA A 69 -10.07 7.23 -3.82
N LEU A 70 -9.77 7.16 -2.52
CA LEU A 70 -10.59 6.44 -1.55
C LEU A 70 -11.79 7.27 -1.11
N LYS A 71 -12.96 6.64 -1.09
CA LYS A 71 -14.24 7.29 -0.80
C LYS A 71 -14.48 7.58 0.70
N SER A 72 -13.53 7.30 1.59
CA SER A 72 -13.72 7.45 3.03
C SER A 72 -12.42 7.50 3.83
N ASN A 73 -12.39 8.30 4.90
CA ASN A 73 -11.28 8.35 5.85
C ASN A 73 -11.09 7.07 6.68
N TYR A 74 -12.10 6.19 6.72
CA TYR A 74 -12.00 4.89 7.39
C TYR A 74 -10.82 4.04 6.90
N TYR A 75 -10.38 4.26 5.66
CA TYR A 75 -9.26 3.54 5.07
C TYR A 75 -7.90 3.98 5.59
N LEU A 76 -7.76 5.23 6.05
CA LEU A 76 -6.46 5.86 6.29
C LEU A 76 -5.66 5.16 7.40
N SER A 77 -6.31 4.71 8.48
CA SER A 77 -5.63 3.98 9.56
C SER A 77 -5.10 2.62 9.10
N ALA A 78 -5.88 1.91 8.27
CA ALA A 78 -5.46 0.64 7.69
C ALA A 78 -4.32 0.83 6.67
N ILE A 79 -4.41 1.88 5.85
CA ILE A 79 -3.37 2.21 4.87
C ILE A 79 -2.08 2.65 5.55
N HIS A 80 -2.16 3.46 6.60
CA HIS A 80 -0.98 3.83 7.37
C HIS A 80 -0.28 2.59 7.95
N THR A 81 -1.06 1.62 8.45
CA THR A 81 -0.52 0.34 8.93
C THR A 81 0.14 -0.47 7.81
N PHE A 82 -0.48 -0.48 6.63
CA PHE A 82 0.06 -1.16 5.45
C PHE A 82 1.35 -0.51 4.93
N LEU A 83 1.40 0.83 4.84
CA LEU A 83 2.59 1.59 4.44
C LEU A 83 3.75 1.37 5.42
N ARG A 84 3.46 1.31 6.72
CA ARG A 84 4.45 0.97 7.74
C ARG A 84 5.04 -0.43 7.48
N PHE A 85 4.20 -1.43 7.20
CA PHE A 85 4.67 -2.76 6.81
C PHE A 85 5.59 -2.72 5.58
N LEU A 86 5.20 -1.98 4.54
CA LEU A 86 6.02 -1.88 3.32
C LEU A 86 7.41 -1.28 3.62
N ALA A 87 7.49 -0.29 4.51
CA ALA A 87 8.75 0.32 4.90
C ALA A 87 9.59 -0.61 5.79
N GLU A 88 8.97 -1.26 6.78
CA GLU A 88 9.66 -2.16 7.72
C GLU A 88 10.22 -3.42 7.04
N ASP A 89 9.49 -4.00 6.09
CA ASP A 89 9.91 -5.20 5.34
C ASP A 89 10.73 -4.84 4.07
N GLY A 90 11.05 -3.56 3.85
CA GLY A 90 11.96 -3.09 2.79
C GLY A 90 11.37 -3.12 1.37
N TYR A 91 10.04 -3.18 1.24
CA TYR A 91 9.36 -3.08 -0.07
C TYR A 91 9.37 -1.67 -0.63
N VAL A 92 9.41 -0.66 0.24
CA VAL A 92 9.54 0.76 -0.14
C VAL A 92 10.64 1.40 0.69
N SER A 93 11.51 2.17 0.05
CA SER A 93 12.52 2.97 0.75
C SER A 93 11.87 4.24 1.27
N ALA A 94 11.92 4.47 2.58
CA ALA A 94 11.38 5.69 3.19
C ALA A 94 12.15 6.96 2.79
N ASN A 95 13.23 6.87 1.98
CA ASN A 95 14.22 7.94 1.96
C ASN A 95 15.01 8.20 0.65
N ASP A 96 14.52 7.83 -0.54
CA ASP A 96 15.29 8.10 -1.78
C ASP A 96 14.96 9.41 -2.52
N LYS A 97 13.96 10.21 -2.08
CA LYS A 97 13.63 11.50 -2.74
C LYS A 97 13.87 12.77 -1.91
N MET A 98 14.49 12.68 -0.73
CA MET A 98 14.90 13.87 0.04
C MET A 98 16.37 14.28 -0.15
N LYS A 99 17.18 13.51 -0.89
CA LYS A 99 18.59 13.87 -1.16
C LYS A 99 18.82 14.53 -2.53
N GLU A 100 17.96 14.30 -3.51
CA GLU A 100 18.20 14.79 -4.88
C GLU A 100 18.05 16.32 -5.02
N ASN A 101 17.33 16.99 -4.11
CA ASN A 101 17.21 18.46 -4.09
C ASN A 101 18.29 19.19 -3.30
N ALA A 102 19.28 18.49 -2.72
CA ALA A 102 20.37 19.11 -1.97
C ALA A 102 21.70 19.17 -2.75
N GLU A 103 21.85 18.41 -3.84
CA GLU A 103 23.10 18.32 -4.60
C GLU A 103 23.09 19.08 -5.93
N GLU A 104 21.96 19.65 -6.37
CA GLU A 104 21.89 20.48 -7.59
C GLU A 104 22.16 21.99 -7.35
N LYS A 105 22.83 22.32 -6.22
CA LYS A 105 23.28 23.68 -5.90
C LYS A 105 24.70 23.74 -5.28
N MET A 106 25.60 22.84 -5.69
CA MET A 106 27.03 23.01 -5.42
C MET A 106 27.87 22.93 -6.69
#